data_AF-A0A939XV01-F1
#
_entry.id   AF-A0A939XV01-F1
#
_cell.length_a   1.000
_cell.length_b   1.000
_cell.length_c   1.000
_cell.angle_alpha   90.00
_cell.angle_beta   90.00
_cell.angle_gamma   90.00
#
_symmetry.space_group_name_H-M   'P 1'
#
loop_
_entity.id
_entity.type
_entity.pdbx_description
1 polymer ?
#
loop_
_entity_poly.entity_id
_entity_poly.type
_entity_poly.pdbx_seq_one_letter_code
_entity_poly.pdbx_strand_id
1 'polypeptide(L)'
;MEKKILLALLMSCFALFTSASNYLTFKAEIDKSSFYIASWGDNHPNVEYSLDDGETWTLLETGLHSPDVTFLFSEDVTLINKGDKVLLRGNNPNGFSSDSENYSLFMMNGKIAASGSVMSLIDGIGESKTIPSSYCFGYLFYSNSSLTQAPELPATELTEKCYEHMFDYCENLTMAPVLPATKLANSCYSGMFLNCLKLTQAPELPAKELAKKCYESMFYGTGLLQAPELPATKLANHCYYNMFSSCTSLTKAPKLPATELADSCYFGMFSICESLTQAPELPATILAPSCYEYMFNRTGLLQAPELPATELAENCYKSMFARTKLAKVPELPATKLANHCYDRMFEACDNLTMAPELPAMELANGCYEGMFSFCENLTQATKLPATKLTDDCYNNMFAHCINLTQAPELPATELTYRCYAYIFNECEKLQEIKVGFTEWEGNMITWSWADDVAPTGTFYCPKELPLEYGQDRIPEGWNVVYIDKSSDVAEYVSDASFKAWGADGKITYSGATMPVRIYDISGRVVKEVKGKTQSVSVPQHGTYVVTSGTVSLKVEL
;
A
#
# COMPACT_ATOMS: atom_id res chain seq x y z
N MET A 1 7.88 15.15 -63.43
CA MET A 1 8.25 13.71 -63.50
C MET A 1 9.74 13.49 -63.25
N GLU A 2 10.61 14.48 -63.49
CA GLU A 2 12.07 14.36 -63.29
C GLU A 2 12.54 14.46 -61.82
N LYS A 3 11.80 15.08 -60.90
CA LYS A 3 12.14 15.08 -59.45
C LYS A 3 11.81 13.77 -58.71
N LYS A 4 10.99 12.89 -59.29
CA LYS A 4 10.67 11.57 -58.71
C LYS A 4 11.65 10.47 -59.13
N ILE A 5 12.41 10.68 -60.20
CA ILE A 5 13.41 9.72 -60.71
C ILE A 5 14.76 9.92 -59.99
N LEU A 6 15.09 11.15 -59.59
CA LEU A 6 16.32 11.44 -58.82
C LEU A 6 16.27 10.86 -57.39
N LEU A 7 15.08 10.76 -56.78
CA LEU A 7 14.90 10.15 -55.46
C LEU A 7 14.93 8.61 -55.51
N ALA A 8 14.58 8.01 -56.65
CA ALA A 8 14.65 6.57 -56.86
C ALA A 8 16.06 6.08 -57.23
N LEU A 9 16.86 6.91 -57.91
CA LEU A 9 18.26 6.60 -58.25
C LEU A 9 19.25 6.82 -57.09
N LEU A 10 18.87 7.59 -56.06
CA LEU A 10 19.62 7.68 -54.80
C LEU A 10 19.35 6.49 -53.86
N MET A 11 18.33 5.66 -54.13
CA MET A 11 18.00 4.46 -53.34
C MET A 11 18.63 3.16 -53.88
N SER A 12 19.41 3.21 -54.97
CA SER A 12 19.90 1.98 -55.62
C SER A 12 21.42 1.92 -55.84
N CYS A 13 22.23 2.64 -55.05
CA CYS A 13 23.68 2.51 -55.10
C CYS A 13 24.25 2.30 -53.68
N PHE A 14 24.45 1.02 -53.33
CA PHE A 14 25.45 0.53 -52.38
C PHE A 14 25.79 1.43 -51.18
N ALA A 15 24.99 1.30 -50.13
CA ALA A 15 25.57 0.97 -48.84
C ALA A 15 24.86 -0.31 -48.38
N LEU A 16 25.59 -1.43 -48.42
CA LEU A 16 25.43 -2.42 -47.36
C LEU A 16 25.65 -1.64 -46.07
N PHE A 17 24.58 -1.11 -45.47
CA PHE A 17 24.61 -0.80 -44.05
C PHE A 17 24.69 -2.17 -43.39
N THR A 18 25.91 -2.72 -43.30
CA THR A 18 26.24 -3.51 -42.12
C THR A 18 25.94 -2.56 -40.97
N SER A 19 24.85 -2.83 -40.27
CA SER A 19 24.55 -2.16 -39.02
C SER A 19 25.86 -2.13 -38.21
N ALA A 20 26.26 -0.95 -37.77
CA ALA A 20 27.49 -0.82 -36.98
C ALA A 20 27.29 -1.64 -35.71
N SER A 21 28.15 -2.63 -35.47
CA SER A 21 28.05 -3.51 -34.32
C SER A 21 27.96 -2.70 -33.03
N ASN A 22 27.02 -3.07 -32.17
CA ASN A 22 26.68 -2.35 -30.95
C ASN A 22 27.28 -3.05 -29.72
N TYR A 23 28.61 -3.12 -29.69
CA TYR A 23 29.34 -3.81 -28.61
C TYR A 23 29.12 -3.14 -27.26
N LEU A 24 28.84 -3.94 -26.23
CA LEU A 24 29.03 -3.52 -24.84
C LEU A 24 30.43 -2.91 -24.70
N THR A 25 30.50 -1.67 -24.23
CA THR A 25 31.73 -0.90 -24.18
C THR A 25 31.90 -0.32 -22.80
N PHE A 26 33.05 -0.60 -22.17
CA PHE A 26 33.44 0.05 -20.92
C PHE A 26 34.46 1.15 -21.21
N LYS A 27 34.27 2.32 -20.60
CA LYS A 27 35.15 3.47 -20.73
C LYS A 27 35.59 3.95 -19.35
N ALA A 28 36.90 4.07 -19.16
CA ALA A 28 37.47 4.59 -17.92
C ALA A 28 37.21 6.10 -17.76
N GLU A 29 36.65 6.50 -16.63
CA GLU A 29 36.46 7.91 -16.28
C GLU A 29 37.61 8.45 -15.41
N ILE A 30 38.44 7.56 -14.88
CA ILE A 30 39.68 7.83 -14.16
C ILE A 30 40.77 6.84 -14.58
N ASP A 31 42.03 7.24 -14.42
CA ASP A 31 43.19 6.38 -14.69
C ASP A 31 43.13 5.09 -13.84
N LYS A 32 43.67 4.00 -14.40
CA LYS A 32 43.79 2.69 -13.75
C LYS A 32 42.45 2.12 -13.27
N SER A 33 41.38 2.36 -14.01
CA SER A 33 40.14 1.59 -13.82
C SER A 33 40.36 0.17 -14.35
N SER A 34 39.76 -0.84 -13.70
CA SER A 34 39.89 -2.23 -14.13
C SER A 34 38.57 -2.98 -13.99
N PHE A 35 38.48 -4.11 -14.67
CA PHE A 35 37.35 -5.03 -14.51
C PHE A 35 37.77 -6.47 -14.78
N TYR A 36 36.96 -7.40 -14.27
CA TYR A 36 37.05 -8.82 -14.54
C TYR A 36 35.66 -9.47 -14.42
N ILE A 37 35.55 -10.75 -14.82
CA ILE A 37 34.32 -11.53 -14.64
C ILE A 37 34.48 -12.46 -13.46
N ALA A 38 33.55 -12.38 -12.50
CA ALA A 38 33.41 -13.35 -11.43
C ALA A 38 32.20 -14.26 -11.73
N SER A 39 32.37 -15.56 -11.52
CA SER A 39 31.32 -16.56 -11.75
C SER A 39 31.10 -17.42 -10.51
N TRP A 40 29.83 -17.65 -10.16
CA TRP A 40 29.40 -18.55 -9.11
C TRP A 40 28.87 -19.85 -9.72
N GLY A 41 29.08 -20.95 -9.00
CA GLY A 41 28.71 -22.28 -9.45
C GLY A 41 29.51 -22.74 -10.68
N ASP A 42 28.90 -23.58 -11.51
CA ASP A 42 29.54 -24.14 -12.72
C ASP A 42 29.36 -23.23 -13.96
N ASN A 43 29.22 -21.92 -13.75
CA ASN A 43 28.99 -20.96 -14.83
C ASN A 43 30.31 -20.50 -15.48
N HIS A 44 30.38 -20.59 -16.81
CA HIS A 44 31.59 -20.29 -17.59
C HIS A 44 31.25 -19.51 -18.86
N PRO A 45 30.87 -18.22 -18.74
CA PRO A 45 30.50 -17.43 -19.92
C PRO A 45 31.68 -17.25 -20.87
N ASN A 46 31.42 -17.35 -22.17
CA ASN A 46 32.37 -17.04 -23.22
C ASN A 46 32.36 -15.53 -23.48
N VAL A 47 33.43 -14.83 -23.11
CA VAL A 47 33.57 -13.39 -23.34
C VAL A 47 34.93 -13.10 -23.96
N GLU A 48 34.93 -12.28 -24.99
CA GLU A 48 36.13 -11.72 -25.59
C GLU A 48 36.11 -10.19 -25.45
N TYR A 49 37.30 -9.59 -25.38
CA TYR A 49 37.47 -8.15 -25.32
C TYR A 49 38.44 -7.63 -26.37
N SER A 50 38.26 -6.37 -26.78
CA SER A 50 39.13 -5.67 -27.73
C SER A 50 39.50 -4.28 -27.20
N LEU A 51 40.81 -3.96 -27.28
CA LEU A 51 41.38 -2.65 -26.92
C LEU A 51 41.74 -1.80 -28.14
N ASP A 52 41.55 -2.34 -29.35
CA ASP A 52 41.93 -1.76 -30.64
C ASP A 52 40.73 -1.58 -31.57
N ASP A 53 39.59 -1.19 -30.99
CA ASP A 53 38.36 -0.88 -31.73
C ASP A 53 37.78 -2.05 -32.54
N GLY A 54 38.01 -3.28 -32.08
CA GLY A 54 37.43 -4.51 -32.64
C GLY A 54 38.30 -5.19 -33.69
N GLU A 55 39.51 -4.69 -33.94
CA GLU A 55 40.47 -5.29 -34.89
C GLU A 55 40.99 -6.64 -34.38
N THR A 56 41.31 -6.74 -33.08
CA THR A 56 41.70 -7.99 -32.43
C THR A 56 40.90 -8.27 -31.17
N TRP A 57 40.69 -9.55 -30.88
CA TRP A 57 39.87 -10.03 -29.76
C TRP A 57 40.65 -11.02 -28.91
N THR A 58 40.62 -10.81 -27.60
CA THR A 58 41.27 -11.65 -26.60
C THR A 58 40.22 -12.29 -25.71
N LEU A 59 40.34 -13.58 -25.43
CA LEU A 59 39.47 -14.26 -24.48
C LEU A 59 39.65 -13.67 -23.07
N LEU A 60 38.55 -13.32 -22.40
CA LEU A 60 38.55 -12.89 -21.02
C LEU A 60 38.39 -14.12 -20.11
N GLU A 61 39.43 -14.44 -19.35
CA GLU A 61 39.38 -15.57 -18.41
C GLU A 61 38.43 -15.26 -17.23
N THR A 62 37.55 -16.21 -16.92
CA THR A 62 36.57 -16.07 -15.83
C THR A 62 37.17 -16.55 -14.51
N GLY A 63 37.09 -15.73 -13.46
CA GLY A 63 37.42 -16.14 -12.11
C GLY A 63 36.33 -17.05 -11.53
N LEU A 64 36.70 -18.26 -11.10
CA LEU A 64 35.79 -19.19 -10.44
C LEU A 64 35.65 -18.85 -8.96
N HIS A 65 34.42 -18.64 -8.50
CA HIS A 65 34.07 -18.58 -7.09
C HIS A 65 33.37 -19.87 -6.66
N SER A 66 34.08 -20.70 -5.90
CA SER A 66 33.53 -21.86 -5.19
C SER A 66 33.76 -21.69 -3.69
N PRO A 67 32.83 -22.12 -2.82
CA PRO A 67 33.04 -22.12 -1.37
C PRO A 67 34.27 -22.93 -0.92
N ASP A 68 34.75 -23.87 -1.75
CA ASP A 68 35.89 -24.74 -1.46
C ASP A 68 37.20 -24.30 -2.16
N VAL A 69 37.16 -23.25 -2.98
CA VAL A 69 38.33 -22.77 -3.75
C VAL A 69 38.65 -21.33 -3.37
N THR A 70 39.81 -21.14 -2.72
CA THR A 70 40.46 -19.83 -2.58
C THR A 70 40.68 -19.21 -3.96
N PHE A 71 39.97 -18.10 -4.23
CA PHE A 71 40.18 -17.14 -5.32
C PHE A 71 41.20 -17.56 -6.38
N LEU A 72 40.74 -18.18 -7.46
CA LEU A 72 41.52 -18.16 -8.70
C LEU A 72 41.40 -16.75 -9.26
N PHE A 73 42.45 -15.93 -9.08
CA PHE A 73 42.54 -14.60 -9.66
C PHE A 73 42.36 -14.70 -11.18
N SER A 74 41.27 -14.15 -11.72
CA SER A 74 41.26 -13.71 -13.12
C SER A 74 42.18 -12.50 -13.23
N GLU A 75 43.01 -12.43 -14.27
CA GLU A 75 43.76 -11.20 -14.54
C GLU A 75 42.78 -10.08 -14.90
N ASP A 76 42.85 -8.99 -14.14
CA ASP A 76 42.09 -7.77 -14.40
C ASP A 76 42.46 -7.17 -15.77
N VAL A 77 41.45 -6.85 -16.57
CA VAL A 77 41.65 -5.97 -17.73
C VAL A 77 41.76 -4.54 -17.22
N THR A 78 42.96 -3.95 -17.35
CA THR A 78 43.25 -2.60 -16.85
C THR A 78 43.18 -1.56 -17.97
N LEU A 79 42.34 -0.54 -17.77
CA LEU A 79 42.28 0.67 -18.58
C LEU A 79 43.21 1.72 -17.96
N ILE A 80 44.39 1.89 -18.56
CA ILE A 80 45.52 2.61 -17.94
C ILE A 80 45.19 4.09 -17.73
N ASN A 81 44.60 4.73 -18.74
CA ASN A 81 44.32 6.16 -18.76
C ASN A 81 42.81 6.43 -18.76
N LYS A 82 42.43 7.56 -18.18
CA LYS A 82 41.10 8.12 -18.38
C LYS A 82 40.80 8.27 -19.87
N GLY A 83 39.65 7.76 -20.29
CA GLY A 83 39.19 7.80 -21.67
C GLY A 83 39.50 6.53 -22.46
N ASP A 84 40.39 5.67 -21.96
CA ASP A 84 40.60 4.33 -22.51
C ASP A 84 39.27 3.57 -22.50
N LYS A 85 39.06 2.76 -23.54
CA LYS A 85 37.84 1.99 -23.75
C LYS A 85 38.16 0.56 -24.15
N VAL A 86 37.22 -0.32 -23.89
CA VAL A 86 37.28 -1.74 -24.26
C VAL A 86 35.92 -2.16 -24.80
N LEU A 87 35.92 -2.89 -25.91
CA LEU A 87 34.73 -3.51 -26.49
C LEU A 87 34.61 -4.93 -25.97
N LEU A 88 33.38 -5.39 -25.72
CA LEU A 88 33.08 -6.71 -25.19
C LEU A 88 32.08 -7.42 -26.09
N ARG A 89 32.33 -8.70 -26.34
CA ARG A 89 31.41 -9.58 -27.05
C ARG A 89 31.48 -11.00 -26.48
N GLY A 90 30.55 -11.85 -26.88
CA GLY A 90 30.53 -13.25 -26.46
C GLY A 90 29.63 -14.10 -27.33
N ASN A 91 29.73 -15.40 -27.16
CA ASN A 91 28.83 -16.39 -27.76
C ASN A 91 28.22 -17.25 -26.65
N ASN A 92 27.14 -16.73 -26.05
CA ASN A 92 26.46 -17.35 -24.92
C ASN A 92 24.99 -17.66 -25.29
N PRO A 93 24.73 -18.65 -26.17
CA PRO A 93 23.40 -18.92 -26.70
C PRO A 93 22.40 -19.41 -25.63
N ASN A 94 22.90 -19.87 -24.48
CA ASN A 94 22.09 -20.31 -23.34
C ASN A 94 21.96 -19.22 -22.25
N GLY A 95 22.41 -18.00 -22.53
CA GLY A 95 22.45 -16.89 -21.56
C GLY A 95 23.77 -16.79 -20.81
N PHE A 96 23.97 -15.63 -20.17
CA PHE A 96 25.18 -15.33 -19.39
C PHE A 96 25.13 -15.93 -17.97
N SER A 97 23.93 -16.07 -17.41
CA SER A 97 23.64 -16.68 -16.10
C SER A 97 22.46 -17.65 -16.25
N SER A 98 22.33 -18.61 -15.32
CA SER A 98 21.34 -19.70 -15.42
C SER A 98 20.34 -19.76 -14.25
N ASP A 99 20.77 -19.41 -13.04
CA ASP A 99 19.92 -19.28 -11.85
C ASP A 99 20.58 -18.40 -10.76
N SER A 100 19.99 -18.32 -9.57
CA SER A 100 20.47 -17.50 -8.44
C SER A 100 21.71 -18.05 -7.72
N GLU A 101 22.10 -19.30 -7.98
CA GLU A 101 23.32 -19.94 -7.47
C GLU A 101 24.41 -20.03 -8.54
N ASN A 102 24.03 -20.01 -9.82
CA ASN A 102 24.87 -20.17 -11.00
C ASN A 102 24.76 -18.95 -11.92
N TYR A 103 25.48 -17.88 -11.58
CA TYR A 103 25.48 -16.60 -12.30
C TYR A 103 26.90 -16.02 -12.45
N SER A 104 27.06 -15.13 -13.42
CA SER A 104 28.30 -14.38 -13.64
C SER A 104 28.05 -12.89 -13.69
N LEU A 105 29.03 -12.10 -13.25
CA LEU A 105 28.93 -10.64 -13.20
C LEU A 105 30.26 -9.94 -13.47
N PHE A 106 30.19 -8.68 -13.88
CA PHE A 106 31.35 -7.82 -14.01
C PHE A 106 31.69 -7.14 -12.68
N MET A 107 32.85 -7.47 -12.15
CA MET A 107 33.46 -6.76 -11.03
C MET A 107 34.34 -5.65 -11.57
N MET A 108 34.19 -4.43 -11.03
CA MET A 108 34.90 -3.26 -11.53
C MET A 108 35.56 -2.49 -10.39
N ASN A 109 36.76 -1.98 -10.66
CA ASN A 109 37.48 -1.04 -9.80
C ASN A 109 37.63 0.30 -10.50
N GLY A 110 37.51 1.39 -9.75
CA GLY A 110 37.69 2.75 -10.25
C GLY A 110 36.36 3.41 -10.66
N LYS A 111 36.30 4.01 -11.85
CA LYS A 111 35.07 4.61 -12.39
C LYS A 111 34.93 4.26 -13.85
N ILE A 112 33.86 3.56 -14.18
CA ILE A 112 33.61 3.02 -15.51
C ILE A 112 32.21 3.40 -15.96
N ALA A 113 32.13 4.03 -17.13
CA ALA A 113 30.88 4.23 -17.84
C ALA A 113 30.68 3.08 -18.83
N ALA A 114 29.54 2.39 -18.76
CA ALA A 114 29.14 1.41 -19.76
C ALA A 114 28.26 2.04 -20.83
N SER A 115 28.39 1.55 -22.07
CA SER A 115 27.61 1.96 -23.24
C SER A 115 27.50 0.80 -24.22
N GLY A 116 26.74 0.98 -25.29
CA GLY A 116 26.44 -0.09 -26.25
C GLY A 116 25.62 -1.22 -25.65
N SER A 117 25.36 -2.29 -26.42
CA SER A 117 24.39 -3.31 -26.02
C SER A 117 25.01 -4.49 -25.28
N VAL A 118 24.38 -4.89 -24.17
CA VAL A 118 24.68 -6.17 -23.49
C VAL A 118 24.43 -7.39 -24.38
N MET A 119 23.64 -7.25 -25.44
CA MET A 119 23.34 -8.33 -26.36
C MET A 119 24.57 -8.80 -27.14
N SER A 120 25.64 -7.98 -27.22
CA SER A 120 26.90 -8.40 -27.84
C SER A 120 27.56 -9.56 -27.10
N LEU A 121 27.23 -9.77 -25.83
CA LEU A 121 27.66 -10.94 -25.05
C LEU A 121 26.93 -12.23 -25.48
N ILE A 122 25.84 -12.12 -26.23
CA ILE A 122 25.02 -13.26 -26.66
C ILE A 122 25.23 -13.56 -28.13
N ASP A 123 25.05 -12.57 -28.99
CA ASP A 123 25.08 -12.71 -30.46
C ASP A 123 26.40 -12.27 -31.10
N GLY A 124 27.35 -11.82 -30.27
CA GLY A 124 28.65 -11.35 -30.71
C GLY A 124 28.65 -9.96 -31.37
N ILE A 125 27.50 -9.30 -31.58
CA ILE A 125 27.42 -8.03 -32.34
C ILE A 125 26.48 -6.97 -31.73
N GLY A 126 25.61 -7.31 -30.79
CA GLY A 126 24.75 -6.38 -30.04
C GLY A 126 23.43 -6.01 -30.71
N GLU A 127 22.94 -6.81 -31.65
CA GLU A 127 21.76 -6.46 -32.47
C GLU A 127 20.46 -7.13 -32.02
N SER A 128 20.57 -8.30 -31.38
CA SER A 128 19.41 -9.07 -30.92
C SER A 128 18.50 -8.25 -30.00
N LYS A 129 17.20 -8.53 -30.09
CA LYS A 129 16.16 -7.92 -29.23
C LYS A 129 15.39 -8.98 -28.42
N THR A 130 15.83 -10.23 -28.49
CA THR A 130 15.20 -11.38 -27.84
C THR A 130 16.18 -11.99 -26.86
N ILE A 131 15.74 -12.14 -25.61
CA ILE A 131 16.53 -12.82 -24.59
C ILE A 131 16.42 -14.34 -24.79
N PRO A 132 17.53 -15.09 -24.86
CA PRO A 132 17.50 -16.52 -25.20
C PRO A 132 17.01 -17.44 -24.07
N SER A 133 17.18 -17.05 -22.81
CA SER A 133 16.96 -17.94 -21.66
C SER A 133 16.57 -17.17 -20.39
N SER A 134 16.04 -17.88 -19.40
CA SER A 134 15.82 -17.31 -18.06
C SER A 134 17.14 -16.87 -17.43
N TYR A 135 17.11 -15.87 -16.54
CA TYR A 135 18.30 -15.32 -15.88
C TYR A 135 19.40 -14.77 -16.79
N CYS A 136 19.19 -14.69 -18.11
CA CYS A 136 20.24 -14.41 -19.10
C CYS A 136 21.22 -13.29 -18.74
N PHE A 137 20.78 -12.18 -18.13
CA PHE A 137 21.63 -11.10 -17.63
C PHE A 137 21.34 -10.75 -16.16
N GLY A 138 20.76 -11.69 -15.42
CA GLY A 138 20.55 -11.55 -13.98
C GLY A 138 21.90 -11.35 -13.29
N TYR A 139 21.93 -10.41 -12.34
CA TYR A 139 23.10 -10.03 -11.54
C TYR A 139 24.31 -9.45 -12.30
N LEU A 140 24.21 -9.15 -13.61
CA LEU A 140 25.38 -8.83 -14.46
C LEU A 140 26.29 -7.70 -13.93
N PHE A 141 25.71 -6.70 -13.23
CA PHE A 141 26.44 -5.60 -12.57
C PHE A 141 26.12 -5.51 -11.07
N TYR A 142 25.74 -6.62 -10.45
CA TYR A 142 25.39 -6.68 -9.03
C TYR A 142 26.52 -6.12 -8.14
N SER A 143 26.15 -5.28 -7.18
CA SER A 143 27.03 -4.63 -6.20
C SER A 143 28.20 -3.85 -6.83
N ASN A 144 28.01 -3.31 -8.03
CA ASN A 144 29.07 -2.60 -8.75
C ASN A 144 29.05 -1.09 -8.45
N SER A 145 29.81 -0.67 -7.44
CA SER A 145 29.96 0.74 -7.07
C SER A 145 30.85 1.53 -8.04
N SER A 146 31.59 0.90 -8.94
CA SER A 146 32.44 1.58 -9.92
C SER A 146 31.68 1.99 -11.19
N LEU A 147 30.50 1.40 -11.44
CA LEU A 147 29.66 1.69 -12.60
C LEU A 147 28.93 3.03 -12.45
N THR A 148 29.16 3.95 -13.39
CA THR A 148 28.57 5.31 -13.36
C THR A 148 27.46 5.52 -14.40
N GLN A 149 27.47 4.74 -15.47
CA GLN A 149 26.46 4.73 -16.54
C GLN A 149 26.14 3.30 -16.94
N ALA A 150 24.85 3.00 -17.14
CA ALA A 150 24.39 1.67 -17.54
C ALA A 150 24.51 1.48 -19.07
N PRO A 151 24.76 0.25 -19.55
CA PRO A 151 24.71 -0.07 -20.97
C PRO A 151 23.28 -0.09 -21.52
N GLU A 152 23.15 -0.19 -22.84
CA GLU A 152 21.85 -0.34 -23.51
C GLU A 152 21.25 -1.73 -23.27
N LEU A 153 19.96 -1.76 -22.94
CA LEU A 153 19.15 -2.98 -22.76
C LEU A 153 18.04 -3.01 -23.81
N PRO A 154 18.36 -3.38 -25.07
CA PRO A 154 17.44 -3.15 -26.16
C PRO A 154 16.33 -4.20 -26.29
N ALA A 155 16.31 -5.23 -25.45
CA ALA A 155 15.41 -6.36 -25.61
C ALA A 155 13.94 -5.96 -25.45
N THR A 156 13.12 -6.36 -26.41
CA THR A 156 11.67 -6.17 -26.40
C THR A 156 10.93 -7.46 -26.03
N GLU A 157 11.58 -8.61 -26.21
CA GLU A 157 11.07 -9.93 -25.85
C GLU A 157 11.86 -10.48 -24.67
N LEU A 158 11.26 -10.37 -23.48
CA LEU A 158 11.89 -10.76 -22.21
C LEU A 158 11.52 -12.19 -21.81
N THR A 159 12.44 -12.84 -21.11
CA THR A 159 12.27 -14.14 -20.48
C THR A 159 12.22 -13.97 -18.96
N GLU A 160 11.90 -15.06 -18.25
CA GLU A 160 11.85 -15.05 -16.79
C GLU A 160 13.18 -14.59 -16.17
N LYS A 161 13.12 -13.63 -15.26
CA LYS A 161 14.27 -13.14 -14.47
C LYS A 161 15.47 -12.63 -15.29
N CYS A 162 15.27 -12.30 -16.56
CA CYS A 162 16.36 -11.99 -17.48
C CYS A 162 17.26 -10.82 -17.04
N TYR A 163 16.74 -9.86 -16.26
CA TYR A 163 17.48 -8.71 -15.72
C TYR A 163 17.31 -8.59 -14.19
N GLU A 164 16.98 -9.70 -13.52
CA GLU A 164 16.82 -9.73 -12.06
C GLU A 164 18.11 -9.27 -11.36
N HIS A 165 18.00 -8.35 -10.41
CA HIS A 165 19.12 -7.77 -9.63
C HIS A 165 20.29 -7.23 -10.46
N MET A 166 20.08 -6.89 -11.74
CA MET A 166 21.16 -6.55 -12.68
C MET A 166 22.04 -5.39 -12.21
N PHE A 167 21.47 -4.34 -11.60
CA PHE A 167 22.20 -3.17 -11.06
C PHE A 167 21.98 -2.98 -9.56
N ASP A 168 21.57 -4.03 -8.84
CA ASP A 168 21.37 -3.97 -7.41
C ASP A 168 22.66 -3.50 -6.69
N TYR A 169 22.55 -2.58 -5.74
CA TYR A 169 23.66 -1.92 -5.05
C TYR A 169 24.68 -1.18 -5.97
N CYS A 170 24.29 -0.75 -7.17
CA CYS A 170 25.09 0.18 -7.98
C CYS A 170 25.01 1.62 -7.44
N GLU A 171 25.73 1.91 -6.36
CA GLU A 171 25.63 3.19 -5.62
C GLU A 171 26.03 4.45 -6.41
N ASN A 172 26.81 4.31 -7.49
CA ASN A 172 27.25 5.43 -8.33
C ASN A 172 26.48 5.56 -9.66
N LEU A 173 25.51 4.69 -9.92
CA LEU A 173 24.65 4.80 -11.09
C LEU A 173 23.70 5.98 -10.94
N THR A 174 23.74 6.91 -11.91
CA THR A 174 22.95 8.17 -11.85
C THR A 174 21.77 8.20 -12.80
N MET A 175 21.81 7.38 -13.87
CA MET A 175 20.77 7.28 -14.88
C MET A 175 20.51 5.81 -15.20
N ALA A 176 19.24 5.45 -15.29
CA ALA A 176 18.83 4.13 -15.72
C ALA A 176 18.88 4.00 -17.26
N PRO A 177 19.11 2.80 -17.81
CA PRO A 177 18.97 2.52 -19.23
C PRO A 177 17.50 2.55 -19.67
N VAL A 178 17.27 2.73 -20.98
CA VAL A 178 15.93 2.60 -21.58
C VAL A 178 15.46 1.15 -21.49
N LEU A 179 14.20 0.94 -21.12
CA LEU A 179 13.56 -0.37 -21.00
C LEU A 179 12.39 -0.49 -22.01
N PRO A 180 12.59 -1.05 -23.20
CA PRO A 180 11.62 -0.91 -24.31
C PRO A 180 10.48 -1.93 -24.28
N ALA A 181 10.51 -2.95 -23.42
CA ALA A 181 9.53 -4.03 -23.41
C ALA A 181 8.13 -3.56 -23.00
N THR A 182 7.12 -3.88 -23.81
CA THR A 182 5.70 -3.55 -23.55
C THR A 182 4.90 -4.69 -22.92
N LYS A 183 5.49 -5.88 -22.89
CA LYS A 183 5.00 -7.09 -22.23
C LYS A 183 6.11 -7.70 -21.41
N LEU A 184 5.83 -7.97 -20.14
CA LEU A 184 6.84 -8.45 -19.21
C LEU A 184 6.69 -9.93 -18.90
N ALA A 185 7.82 -10.54 -18.58
CA ALA A 185 7.92 -11.91 -18.09
C ALA A 185 8.06 -11.93 -16.56
N ASN A 186 7.90 -13.12 -15.97
CA ASN A 186 7.98 -13.30 -14.53
C ASN A 186 9.31 -12.76 -13.98
N SER A 187 9.23 -11.88 -12.98
CA SER A 187 10.40 -11.30 -12.29
C SER A 187 11.46 -10.67 -13.20
N CYS A 188 11.15 -10.31 -14.45
CA CYS A 188 12.17 -9.91 -15.43
C CYS A 188 12.99 -8.68 -15.03
N TYR A 189 12.42 -7.75 -14.25
CA TYR A 189 13.08 -6.56 -13.70
C TYR A 189 13.06 -6.53 -12.16
N SER A 190 12.88 -7.70 -11.52
CA SER A 190 12.88 -7.82 -10.06
C SER A 190 14.20 -7.31 -9.48
N GLY A 191 14.14 -6.38 -8.52
CA GLY A 191 15.31 -5.82 -7.83
C GLY A 191 16.31 -5.10 -8.74
N MET A 192 15.95 -4.75 -9.97
CA MET A 192 16.91 -4.31 -10.99
C MET A 192 17.77 -3.11 -10.57
N PHE A 193 17.20 -2.13 -9.86
CA PHE A 193 17.90 -0.94 -9.35
C PHE A 193 17.81 -0.83 -7.81
N LEU A 194 17.68 -1.96 -7.13
CA LEU A 194 17.58 -1.99 -5.67
C LEU A 194 18.81 -1.32 -5.05
N ASN A 195 18.58 -0.42 -4.10
CA ASN A 195 19.59 0.40 -3.41
C ASN A 195 20.57 1.16 -4.34
N CYS A 196 20.17 1.52 -5.57
CA CYS A 196 20.88 2.51 -6.38
C CYS A 196 20.65 3.93 -5.82
N LEU A 197 21.34 4.29 -4.72
CA LEU A 197 21.06 5.51 -3.95
C LEU A 197 21.18 6.82 -4.76
N LYS A 198 22.05 6.86 -5.79
CA LYS A 198 22.26 8.05 -6.65
C LYS A 198 21.39 8.07 -7.90
N LEU A 199 20.55 7.06 -8.12
CA LEU A 199 19.59 7.04 -9.20
C LEU A 199 18.43 7.98 -8.85
N THR A 200 18.42 9.17 -9.47
CA THR A 200 17.44 10.24 -9.15
C THR A 200 16.29 10.34 -10.16
N GLN A 201 16.45 9.71 -11.32
CA GLN A 201 15.45 9.67 -12.40
C GLN A 201 15.20 8.23 -12.83
N ALA A 202 13.93 7.86 -12.89
CA ALA A 202 13.52 6.54 -13.36
C ALA A 202 13.48 6.49 -14.89
N PRO A 203 13.69 5.31 -15.50
CA PRO A 203 13.43 5.11 -16.92
C PRO A 203 11.91 5.06 -17.20
N GLU A 204 11.52 5.25 -18.45
CA GLU A 204 10.15 4.98 -18.88
C GLU A 204 9.81 3.48 -18.74
N LEU A 205 8.59 3.18 -18.28
CA LEU A 205 8.08 1.82 -18.11
C LEU A 205 6.84 1.61 -18.99
N PRO A 206 6.99 1.27 -20.28
CA PRO A 206 5.89 1.27 -21.24
C PRO A 206 4.96 0.05 -21.12
N ALA A 207 5.25 -0.90 -20.24
CA ALA A 207 4.56 -2.18 -20.17
C ALA A 207 3.12 -2.08 -19.68
N LYS A 208 2.20 -2.66 -20.45
CA LYS A 208 0.76 -2.77 -20.12
C LYS A 208 0.35 -4.19 -19.72
N GLU A 209 1.08 -5.19 -20.21
CA GLU A 209 0.90 -6.60 -19.84
C GLU A 209 1.97 -6.99 -18.83
N LEU A 210 1.59 -7.04 -17.55
CA LEU A 210 2.49 -7.38 -16.45
C LEU A 210 2.38 -8.86 -16.09
N ALA A 211 3.52 -9.47 -15.81
CA ALA A 211 3.62 -10.81 -15.26
C ALA A 211 3.90 -10.77 -13.75
N LYS A 212 3.89 -11.94 -13.10
CA LYS A 212 4.13 -12.06 -11.66
C LYS A 212 5.48 -11.44 -11.31
N LYS A 213 5.51 -10.60 -10.25
CA LYS A 213 6.74 -10.00 -9.69
C LYS A 213 7.60 -9.20 -10.68
N CYS A 214 7.10 -8.83 -11.86
CA CYS A 214 7.94 -8.30 -12.94
C CYS A 214 8.70 -7.02 -12.57
N TYR A 215 8.17 -6.19 -11.67
CA TYR A 215 8.81 -4.99 -11.12
C TYR A 215 8.97 -5.04 -9.59
N GLU A 216 8.97 -6.24 -8.98
CA GLU A 216 9.16 -6.42 -7.54
C GLU A 216 10.44 -5.70 -7.08
N SER A 217 10.31 -4.80 -6.11
CA SER A 217 11.41 -4.03 -5.50
C SER A 217 12.33 -3.31 -6.49
N MET A 218 11.87 -3.03 -7.72
CA MET A 218 12.72 -2.53 -8.81
C MET A 218 13.49 -1.27 -8.44
N PHE A 219 12.88 -0.35 -7.70
CA PHE A 219 13.49 0.91 -7.25
C PHE A 219 13.57 1.02 -5.72
N TYR A 220 13.54 -0.10 -5.00
CA TYR A 220 13.63 -0.11 -3.54
C TYR A 220 14.88 0.67 -3.08
N GLY A 221 14.70 1.61 -2.16
CA GLY A 221 15.81 2.36 -1.55
C GLY A 221 16.54 3.33 -2.50
N THR A 222 15.98 3.64 -3.68
CA THR A 222 16.62 4.56 -4.63
C THR A 222 16.45 6.03 -4.24
N GLY A 223 17.26 6.91 -4.84
CA GLY A 223 17.20 8.37 -4.67
C GLY A 223 16.16 9.08 -5.54
N LEU A 224 15.15 8.37 -6.05
CA LEU A 224 14.17 8.92 -6.99
C LEU A 224 13.42 10.11 -6.41
N LEU A 225 13.34 11.19 -7.20
CA LEU A 225 12.55 12.39 -6.86
C LEU A 225 11.10 12.28 -7.34
N GLN A 226 10.90 11.58 -8.46
CA GLN A 226 9.62 11.34 -9.12
C GLN A 226 9.57 9.88 -9.60
N ALA A 227 8.39 9.28 -9.53
CA ALA A 227 8.13 7.95 -10.06
C ALA A 227 7.83 7.98 -11.57
N PRO A 228 8.14 6.92 -12.32
CA PRO A 228 7.75 6.78 -13.72
C PRO A 228 6.24 6.53 -13.86
N GLU A 229 5.69 6.76 -15.05
CA GLU A 229 4.31 6.38 -15.36
C GLU A 229 4.12 4.85 -15.31
N LEU A 230 2.98 4.41 -14.77
CA LEU A 230 2.61 2.99 -14.66
C LEU A 230 1.30 2.74 -15.42
N PRO A 231 1.36 2.32 -16.69
CA PRO A 231 0.18 2.34 -17.57
C PRO A 231 -0.74 1.11 -17.45
N ALA A 232 -0.37 0.08 -16.69
CA ALA A 232 -1.14 -1.16 -16.59
C ALA A 232 -2.47 -0.97 -15.83
N THR A 233 -3.57 -1.41 -16.44
CA THR A 233 -4.91 -1.35 -15.82
C THR A 233 -5.35 -2.66 -15.15
N LYS A 234 -4.62 -3.75 -15.43
CA LYS A 234 -4.79 -5.08 -14.84
C LYS A 234 -3.44 -5.52 -14.28
N LEU A 235 -3.43 -5.90 -13.01
CA LEU A 235 -2.20 -6.26 -12.31
C LEU A 235 -2.09 -7.76 -12.11
N ALA A 236 -0.84 -8.22 -12.03
CA ALA A 236 -0.50 -9.59 -11.72
C ALA A 236 0.03 -9.68 -10.28
N ASN A 237 0.06 -10.89 -9.73
CA ASN A 237 0.52 -11.13 -8.36
C ASN A 237 1.89 -10.46 -8.14
N HIS A 238 1.94 -9.60 -7.11
CA HIS A 238 3.17 -8.95 -6.64
C HIS A 238 3.89 -8.09 -7.71
N CYS A 239 3.22 -7.68 -8.79
CA CYS A 239 3.92 -7.03 -9.91
C CYS A 239 4.61 -5.71 -9.54
N TYR A 240 4.08 -4.95 -8.56
CA TYR A 240 4.67 -3.72 -8.02
C TYR A 240 5.01 -3.82 -6.52
N TYR A 241 5.20 -5.05 -6.03
CA TYR A 241 5.53 -5.33 -4.63
C TYR A 241 6.78 -4.56 -4.20
N ASN A 242 6.67 -3.72 -3.16
CA ASN A 242 7.75 -2.87 -2.62
C ASN A 242 8.49 -2.00 -3.65
N MET A 243 7.89 -1.71 -4.82
CA MET A 243 8.59 -1.12 -5.97
C MET A 243 9.34 0.18 -5.62
N PHE A 244 8.76 1.07 -4.81
CA PHE A 244 9.36 2.32 -4.36
C PHE A 244 9.57 2.38 -2.83
N SER A 245 9.52 1.24 -2.15
CA SER A 245 9.73 1.22 -0.70
C SER A 245 11.10 1.80 -0.37
N SER A 246 11.19 2.58 0.71
CA SER A 246 12.40 3.26 1.17
C SER A 246 12.94 4.33 0.21
N CYS A 247 12.17 4.75 -0.81
CA CYS A 247 12.49 5.95 -1.61
C CYS A 247 12.18 7.22 -0.80
N THR A 248 13.05 7.57 0.14
CA THR A 248 12.83 8.67 1.10
C THR A 248 12.79 10.05 0.44
N SER A 249 13.34 10.19 -0.77
CA SER A 249 13.36 11.43 -1.55
C SER A 249 12.16 11.59 -2.51
N LEU A 250 11.30 10.58 -2.61
CA LEU A 250 10.16 10.59 -3.54
C LEU A 250 9.09 11.57 -3.04
N THR A 251 8.82 12.60 -3.84
CA THR A 251 7.87 13.67 -3.46
C THR A 251 6.49 13.51 -4.07
N LYS A 252 6.37 12.75 -5.17
CA LYS A 252 5.12 12.54 -5.91
C LYS A 252 4.98 11.09 -6.34
N ALA A 253 3.83 10.51 -6.02
CA ALA A 253 3.43 9.20 -6.51
C ALA A 253 3.01 9.27 -8.00
N PRO A 254 3.15 8.18 -8.76
CA PRO A 254 2.61 8.07 -10.11
C PRO A 254 1.09 7.82 -10.08
N LYS A 255 0.41 8.03 -11.20
CA LYS A 255 -0.98 7.58 -11.35
C LYS A 255 -1.04 6.05 -11.30
N LEU A 256 -2.05 5.51 -10.61
CA LEU A 256 -2.32 4.08 -10.52
C LEU A 256 -3.66 3.75 -11.20
N PRO A 257 -3.69 3.49 -12.52
CA PRO A 257 -4.94 3.33 -13.27
C PRO A 257 -5.60 1.95 -13.11
N ALA A 258 -5.02 1.05 -12.32
CA ALA A 258 -5.48 -0.33 -12.21
C ALA A 258 -6.81 -0.47 -11.47
N THR A 259 -7.74 -1.21 -12.09
CA THR A 259 -9.06 -1.54 -11.53
C THR A 259 -9.22 -3.03 -11.26
N GLU A 260 -8.43 -3.87 -11.93
CA GLU A 260 -8.32 -5.31 -11.66
C GLU A 260 -7.02 -5.58 -10.89
N LEU A 261 -7.14 -5.74 -9.58
CA LEU A 261 -6.02 -6.02 -8.67
C LEU A 261 -5.82 -7.53 -8.50
N ALA A 262 -4.60 -7.91 -8.17
CA ALA A 262 -4.20 -9.27 -7.86
C ALA A 262 -3.41 -9.31 -6.55
N ASP A 263 -3.14 -10.51 -6.04
CA ASP A 263 -2.55 -10.71 -4.71
C ASP A 263 -1.27 -9.88 -4.51
N SER A 264 -1.28 -9.06 -3.47
CA SER A 264 -0.15 -8.22 -3.05
C SER A 264 0.42 -7.32 -4.14
N CYS A 265 -0.36 -6.95 -5.17
CA CYS A 265 0.16 -6.24 -6.34
C CYS A 265 0.78 -4.87 -6.02
N TYR A 266 0.28 -4.15 -4.99
CA TYR A 266 0.80 -2.88 -4.49
C TYR A 266 1.29 -2.94 -3.04
N PHE A 267 1.56 -4.15 -2.52
CA PHE A 267 2.06 -4.34 -1.17
C PHE A 267 3.30 -3.47 -0.95
N GLY A 268 3.29 -2.66 0.12
CA GLY A 268 4.42 -1.82 0.55
C GLY A 268 4.96 -0.87 -0.51
N MET A 269 4.21 -0.58 -1.59
CA MET A 269 4.72 0.12 -2.76
C MET A 269 5.43 1.44 -2.43
N PHE A 270 4.93 2.22 -1.47
CA PHE A 270 5.52 3.49 -1.00
C PHE A 270 5.88 3.47 0.48
N SER A 271 6.10 2.27 1.06
CA SER A 271 6.49 2.16 2.46
C SER A 271 7.79 2.93 2.73
N ILE A 272 7.87 3.72 3.80
CA ILE A 272 9.05 4.53 4.17
C ILE A 272 9.38 5.63 3.13
N CYS A 273 8.43 6.01 2.26
CA CYS A 273 8.55 7.23 1.45
C CYS A 273 8.22 8.48 2.28
N GLU A 274 9.12 8.87 3.18
CA GLU A 274 8.89 9.95 4.16
C GLU A 274 8.56 11.32 3.52
N SER A 275 9.11 11.60 2.33
CA SER A 275 8.85 12.86 1.58
C SER A 275 7.55 12.84 0.77
N LEU A 276 6.86 11.70 0.68
CA LEU A 276 5.62 11.58 -0.07
C LEU A 276 4.45 12.16 0.76
N THR A 277 3.92 13.29 0.32
CA THR A 277 2.89 14.04 1.07
C THR A 277 1.49 13.93 0.47
N GLN A 278 1.36 13.45 -0.77
CA GLN A 278 0.09 13.26 -1.47
C GLN A 278 0.02 11.84 -2.04
N ALA A 279 -1.12 11.19 -1.82
CA ALA A 279 -1.41 9.87 -2.35
C ALA A 279 -1.97 9.95 -3.78
N PRO A 280 -1.77 8.93 -4.62
CA PRO A 280 -2.48 8.77 -5.89
C PRO A 280 -3.93 8.31 -5.65
N GLU A 281 -4.79 8.48 -6.65
CA GLU A 281 -6.13 7.88 -6.68
C GLU A 281 -6.04 6.35 -6.70
N LEU A 282 -6.96 5.68 -6.00
CA LEU A 282 -7.08 4.23 -5.93
C LEU A 282 -8.46 3.78 -6.46
N PRO A 283 -8.58 3.47 -7.77
CA PRO A 283 -9.89 3.33 -8.40
C PRO A 283 -10.56 1.94 -8.23
N ALA A 284 -9.88 0.96 -7.64
CA ALA A 284 -10.40 -0.39 -7.50
C ALA A 284 -11.53 -0.49 -6.46
N THR A 285 -12.65 -1.11 -6.84
CA THR A 285 -13.83 -1.32 -5.96
C THR A 285 -13.95 -2.74 -5.42
N ILE A 286 -13.20 -3.68 -6.00
CA ILE A 286 -13.07 -5.07 -5.56
C ILE A 286 -11.58 -5.29 -5.28
N LEU A 287 -11.26 -5.71 -4.06
CA LEU A 287 -9.88 -5.87 -3.63
C LEU A 287 -9.43 -7.32 -3.66
N ALA A 288 -8.14 -7.52 -3.92
CA ALA A 288 -7.47 -8.81 -3.79
C ALA A 288 -6.76 -8.90 -2.43
N PRO A 289 -6.46 -10.11 -1.93
CA PRO A 289 -5.68 -10.31 -0.71
C PRO A 289 -4.41 -9.45 -0.67
N SER A 290 -4.21 -8.75 0.45
CA SER A 290 -3.02 -7.92 0.72
C SER A 290 -2.70 -6.86 -0.34
N CYS A 291 -3.63 -6.50 -1.23
CA CYS A 291 -3.30 -5.68 -2.40
C CYS A 291 -2.72 -4.30 -2.06
N TYR A 292 -3.16 -3.68 -0.95
CA TYR A 292 -2.68 -2.39 -0.46
C TYR A 292 -2.05 -2.47 0.94
N GLU A 293 -1.69 -3.67 1.39
CA GLU A 293 -1.04 -3.87 2.68
C GLU A 293 0.29 -3.08 2.74
N TYR A 294 0.54 -2.35 3.84
CA TYR A 294 1.68 -1.45 4.03
C TYR A 294 1.89 -0.34 2.97
N MET A 295 0.95 -0.12 2.03
CA MET A 295 1.20 0.69 0.84
C MET A 295 1.79 2.08 1.13
N PHE A 296 1.31 2.76 2.18
CA PHE A 296 1.76 4.09 2.59
C PHE A 296 2.33 4.11 4.02
N ASN A 297 2.77 2.95 4.54
CA ASN A 297 3.36 2.86 5.88
C ASN A 297 4.55 3.83 6.02
N ARG A 298 4.61 4.61 7.10
CA ARG A 298 5.70 5.56 7.38
C ARG A 298 5.93 6.59 6.27
N THR A 299 4.86 7.04 5.61
CA THR A 299 4.92 8.15 4.63
C THR A 299 4.59 9.50 5.26
N GLY A 300 4.95 10.58 4.56
CA GLY A 300 4.61 11.95 4.94
C GLY A 300 3.17 12.38 4.62
N LEU A 301 2.26 11.46 4.30
CA LEU A 301 0.91 11.77 3.83
C LEU A 301 0.15 12.66 4.81
N LEU A 302 -0.42 13.75 4.29
CA LEU A 302 -1.27 14.68 5.05
C LEU A 302 -2.77 14.40 4.88
N GLN A 303 -3.13 13.80 3.74
CA GLN A 303 -4.49 13.42 3.39
C GLN A 303 -4.47 12.02 2.77
N ALA A 304 -5.48 11.23 3.09
CA ALA A 304 -5.66 9.91 2.50
C ALA A 304 -6.39 10.03 1.15
N PRO A 305 -6.17 9.10 0.21
CA PRO A 305 -7.00 8.96 -0.97
C PRO A 305 -8.39 8.42 -0.59
N GLU A 306 -9.36 8.58 -1.49
CA GLU A 306 -10.64 7.87 -1.37
C GLU A 306 -10.43 6.35 -1.44
N LEU A 307 -11.20 5.61 -0.64
CA LEU A 307 -11.19 4.14 -0.59
C LEU A 307 -12.58 3.61 -1.00
N PRO A 308 -12.83 3.44 -2.31
CA PRO A 308 -14.17 3.18 -2.83
C PRO A 308 -14.64 1.72 -2.66
N ALA A 309 -13.77 0.83 -2.16
CA ALA A 309 -14.08 -0.59 -2.05
C ALA A 309 -15.16 -0.87 -0.99
N THR A 310 -16.18 -1.62 -1.40
CA THR A 310 -17.25 -2.11 -0.52
C THR A 310 -17.13 -3.62 -0.27
N GLU A 311 -16.42 -4.33 -1.14
CA GLU A 311 -16.05 -5.74 -0.99
C GLU A 311 -14.56 -5.83 -0.67
N LEU A 312 -14.25 -6.15 0.59
CA LEU A 312 -12.89 -6.27 1.10
C LEU A 312 -12.38 -7.70 1.02
N ALA A 313 -11.06 -7.84 0.86
CA ALA A 313 -10.36 -9.12 0.93
C ALA A 313 -9.47 -9.18 2.19
N GLU A 314 -8.95 -10.37 2.47
CA GLU A 314 -8.02 -10.60 3.58
C GLU A 314 -6.82 -9.64 3.50
N ASN A 315 -6.48 -9.00 4.63
CA ASN A 315 -5.35 -8.07 4.78
C ASN A 315 -5.35 -6.86 3.80
N CYS A 316 -6.42 -6.60 3.06
CA CYS A 316 -6.34 -5.71 1.88
C CYS A 316 -5.85 -4.28 2.19
N TYR A 317 -6.15 -3.74 3.38
CA TYR A 317 -5.70 -2.44 3.85
C TYR A 317 -4.86 -2.50 5.15
N LYS A 318 -4.34 -3.69 5.48
CA LYS A 318 -3.54 -3.89 6.68
C LYS A 318 -2.35 -2.93 6.72
N SER A 319 -2.23 -2.18 7.81
CA SER A 319 -1.16 -1.20 8.04
C SER A 319 -0.96 -0.16 6.93
N MET A 320 -1.96 0.06 6.07
CA MET A 320 -1.85 0.89 4.88
C MET A 320 -1.38 2.31 5.19
N PHE A 321 -1.86 2.91 6.29
CA PHE A 321 -1.53 4.26 6.73
C PHE A 321 -0.82 4.30 8.08
N ALA A 322 -0.30 3.17 8.57
CA ALA A 322 0.39 3.17 9.86
C ALA A 322 1.60 4.12 9.83
N ARG A 323 1.77 4.90 10.90
CA ARG A 323 2.84 5.89 11.09
C ARG A 323 2.87 6.98 10.02
N THR A 324 1.69 7.37 9.50
CA THR A 324 1.55 8.50 8.58
C THR A 324 1.25 9.80 9.34
N LYS A 325 1.25 10.93 8.62
CA LYS A 325 0.95 12.26 9.17
C LYS A 325 -0.51 12.68 8.97
N LEU A 326 -1.40 11.72 8.74
CA LEU A 326 -2.82 11.98 8.47
C LEU A 326 -3.48 12.69 9.65
N ALA A 327 -4.14 13.83 9.36
CA ALA A 327 -4.96 14.54 10.35
C ALA A 327 -6.43 14.10 10.32
N LYS A 328 -6.86 13.45 9.23
CA LYS A 328 -8.21 12.94 9.03
C LYS A 328 -8.14 11.57 8.36
N VAL A 329 -9.09 10.72 8.74
CA VAL A 329 -9.25 9.38 8.17
C VAL A 329 -10.19 9.45 6.96
N PRO A 330 -9.97 8.66 5.89
CA PRO A 330 -10.94 8.54 4.80
C PRO A 330 -12.22 7.82 5.25
N GLU A 331 -13.29 7.95 4.47
CA GLU A 331 -14.49 7.12 4.67
C GLU A 331 -14.17 5.64 4.42
N LEU A 332 -14.76 4.77 5.25
CA LEU A 332 -14.60 3.31 5.18
C LEU A 332 -15.98 2.67 4.95
N PRO A 333 -16.44 2.54 3.69
CA PRO A 333 -17.84 2.25 3.38
C PRO A 333 -18.22 0.76 3.54
N ALA A 334 -17.27 -0.13 3.77
CA ALA A 334 -17.53 -1.57 3.86
C ALA A 334 -18.41 -1.91 5.08
N THR A 335 -19.51 -2.62 4.85
CA THR A 335 -20.45 -3.07 5.90
C THR A 335 -20.23 -4.53 6.32
N LYS A 336 -19.49 -5.27 5.49
CA LYS A 336 -19.04 -6.64 5.73
C LYS A 336 -17.52 -6.69 5.59
N LEU A 337 -16.85 -7.19 6.62
CA LEU A 337 -15.39 -7.20 6.69
C LEU A 337 -14.80 -8.58 6.39
N ALA A 338 -13.53 -8.58 6.02
CA ALA A 338 -12.72 -9.77 5.82
C ALA A 338 -11.62 -9.85 6.89
N ASN A 339 -10.99 -11.01 7.01
CA ASN A 339 -9.95 -11.24 8.02
C ASN A 339 -8.85 -10.17 7.91
N HIS A 340 -8.53 -9.52 9.03
CA HIS A 340 -7.48 -8.52 9.15
C HIS A 340 -7.54 -7.37 8.12
N CYS A 341 -8.69 -7.09 7.52
CA CYS A 341 -8.77 -6.16 6.39
C CYS A 341 -8.34 -4.72 6.75
N TYR A 342 -8.56 -4.28 8.00
CA TYR A 342 -8.12 -2.99 8.54
C TYR A 342 -7.15 -3.12 9.72
N ASP A 343 -6.49 -4.27 9.88
CA ASP A 343 -5.50 -4.54 10.93
C ASP A 343 -4.40 -3.46 10.91
N ARG A 344 -4.22 -2.75 12.03
CA ARG A 344 -3.25 -1.67 12.24
C ARG A 344 -3.30 -0.56 11.19
N MET A 345 -4.43 -0.37 10.50
CA MET A 345 -4.52 0.52 9.35
C MET A 345 -4.03 1.95 9.66
N PHE A 346 -4.29 2.46 10.87
CA PHE A 346 -3.87 3.78 11.36
C PHE A 346 -2.99 3.68 12.61
N GLU A 347 -2.27 2.58 12.82
CA GLU A 347 -1.38 2.44 13.98
C GLU A 347 -0.36 3.59 14.02
N ALA A 348 -0.18 4.21 15.20
CA ALA A 348 0.75 5.30 15.45
C ALA A 348 0.59 6.51 14.49
N CYS A 349 -0.66 6.83 14.14
CA CYS A 349 -1.01 8.05 13.39
C CYS A 349 -1.16 9.23 14.35
N ASP A 350 -0.04 9.80 14.81
CA ASP A 350 -0.04 10.79 15.89
C ASP A 350 -0.75 12.10 15.55
N ASN A 351 -0.97 12.43 14.28
CA ASN A 351 -1.73 13.63 13.90
C ASN A 351 -3.25 13.43 13.98
N LEU A 352 -3.71 12.21 14.23
CA LEU A 352 -5.12 11.88 14.25
C LEU A 352 -5.77 12.24 15.59
N THR A 353 -6.83 13.04 15.54
CA THR A 353 -7.56 13.50 16.74
C THR A 353 -8.96 12.89 16.90
N MET A 354 -9.53 12.37 15.81
CA MET A 354 -10.85 11.74 15.74
C MET A 354 -10.82 10.50 14.84
N ALA A 355 -11.53 9.45 15.23
CA ALA A 355 -11.72 8.24 14.41
C ALA A 355 -12.86 8.44 13.38
N PRO A 356 -12.85 7.74 12.22
CA PRO A 356 -13.94 7.75 11.24
C PRO A 356 -15.16 6.98 11.75
N GLU A 357 -16.31 7.14 11.11
CA GLU A 357 -17.42 6.20 11.30
C GLU A 357 -17.03 4.80 10.81
N LEU A 358 -17.39 3.76 11.59
CA LEU A 358 -17.15 2.36 11.25
C LEU A 358 -18.51 1.65 11.11
N PRO A 359 -19.08 1.57 9.90
CA PRO A 359 -20.47 1.13 9.70
C PRO A 359 -20.67 -0.39 9.75
N ALA A 360 -19.59 -1.18 9.83
CA ALA A 360 -19.66 -2.63 9.68
C ALA A 360 -20.43 -3.32 10.82
N MET A 361 -21.35 -4.21 10.43
CA MET A 361 -22.13 -5.06 11.35
C MET A 361 -21.71 -6.54 11.27
N GLU A 362 -21.16 -6.96 10.13
CA GLU A 362 -20.60 -8.30 9.93
C GLU A 362 -19.07 -8.24 10.02
N LEU A 363 -18.53 -8.54 11.21
CA LEU A 363 -17.10 -8.56 11.47
C LEU A 363 -16.45 -9.89 11.07
N ALA A 364 -15.12 -9.87 10.95
CA ALA A 364 -14.28 -11.03 10.66
C ALA A 364 -13.06 -11.04 11.59
N ASN A 365 -12.30 -12.14 11.60
CA ASN A 365 -11.18 -12.30 12.53
C ASN A 365 -10.18 -11.14 12.38
N GLY A 366 -9.85 -10.46 13.50
CA GLY A 366 -8.86 -9.40 13.55
C GLY A 366 -9.14 -8.20 12.66
N CYS A 367 -10.37 -8.01 12.17
CA CYS A 367 -10.65 -7.03 11.11
C CYS A 367 -10.31 -5.59 11.49
N TYR A 368 -10.38 -5.22 12.78
CA TYR A 368 -9.96 -3.93 13.34
C TYR A 368 -8.86 -4.06 14.40
N GLU A 369 -8.11 -5.17 14.41
CA GLU A 369 -7.01 -5.38 15.35
C GLU A 369 -6.02 -4.21 15.28
N GLY A 370 -5.71 -3.59 16.41
CA GLY A 370 -4.74 -2.50 16.50
C GLY A 370 -5.03 -1.29 15.62
N MET A 371 -6.26 -1.11 15.11
CA MET A 371 -6.54 -0.13 14.04
C MET A 371 -6.06 1.29 14.36
N PHE A 372 -6.19 1.71 15.63
CA PHE A 372 -5.75 3.02 16.14
C PHE A 372 -4.72 2.90 17.26
N SER A 373 -4.08 1.74 17.45
CA SER A 373 -3.11 1.57 18.53
C SER A 373 -1.97 2.59 18.39
N PHE A 374 -1.49 3.13 19.50
CA PHE A 374 -0.48 4.18 19.57
C PHE A 374 -0.87 5.53 18.93
N CYS A 375 -2.15 5.77 18.62
CA CYS A 375 -2.61 7.11 18.24
C CYS A 375 -2.70 8.02 19.47
N GLU A 376 -1.57 8.58 19.91
CA GLU A 376 -1.47 9.28 21.19
C GLU A 376 -2.39 10.52 21.28
N ASN A 377 -2.65 11.22 20.17
CA ASN A 377 -3.47 12.44 20.13
C ASN A 377 -4.97 12.18 19.84
N LEU A 378 -5.39 10.92 19.74
CA LEU A 378 -6.80 10.57 19.56
C LEU A 378 -7.57 10.90 20.86
N THR A 379 -8.56 11.78 20.78
CA THR A 379 -9.33 12.22 21.96
C THR A 379 -10.75 11.69 21.99
N GLN A 380 -11.29 11.31 20.82
CA GLN A 380 -12.64 10.81 20.65
C GLN A 380 -12.62 9.51 19.83
N ALA A 381 -13.22 8.46 20.39
CA ALA A 381 -13.47 7.23 19.68
C ALA A 381 -14.75 7.30 18.85
N THR A 382 -14.85 6.41 17.87
CA THR A 382 -16.02 6.25 17.00
C THR A 382 -16.96 5.19 17.54
N LYS A 383 -18.25 5.27 17.21
CA LYS A 383 -19.23 4.25 17.59
C LYS A 383 -18.88 2.91 16.94
N LEU A 384 -18.93 1.83 17.74
CA LEU A 384 -18.78 0.46 17.27
C LEU A 384 -20.16 -0.21 17.25
N PRO A 385 -20.80 -0.38 16.08
CA PRO A 385 -22.21 -0.77 16.03
C PRO A 385 -22.44 -2.28 16.15
N ALA A 386 -21.41 -3.11 15.92
CA ALA A 386 -21.53 -4.56 15.89
C ALA A 386 -21.87 -5.16 17.27
N THR A 387 -22.94 -5.96 17.33
CA THR A 387 -23.37 -6.68 18.54
C THR A 387 -22.90 -8.14 18.57
N LYS A 388 -22.45 -8.67 17.43
CA LYS A 388 -21.87 -9.99 17.28
C LYS A 388 -20.40 -9.85 16.88
N LEU A 389 -19.52 -10.38 17.72
CA LEU A 389 -18.07 -10.26 17.54
C LEU A 389 -17.47 -11.52 16.94
N THR A 390 -16.24 -11.37 16.45
CA THR A 390 -15.38 -12.45 15.96
C THR A 390 -14.04 -12.37 16.67
N ASP A 391 -13.25 -13.44 16.60
CA ASP A 391 -11.97 -13.52 17.30
C ASP A 391 -11.08 -12.33 16.93
N ASP A 392 -10.42 -11.77 17.95
CA ASP A 392 -9.48 -10.65 17.85
C ASP A 392 -10.04 -9.36 17.19
N CYS A 393 -11.35 -9.25 16.92
CA CYS A 393 -11.89 -8.21 16.02
C CYS A 393 -11.60 -6.77 16.45
N TYR A 394 -11.54 -6.49 17.76
CA TYR A 394 -11.17 -5.18 18.33
C TYR A 394 -9.95 -5.27 19.26
N ASN A 395 -9.17 -6.34 19.13
CA ASN A 395 -7.98 -6.56 19.94
C ASN A 395 -7.01 -5.38 19.77
N ASN A 396 -6.52 -4.80 20.88
CA ASN A 396 -5.60 -3.66 20.92
C ASN A 396 -6.09 -2.41 20.16
N MET A 397 -7.38 -2.30 19.80
CA MET A 397 -7.83 -1.28 18.83
C MET A 397 -7.45 0.16 19.20
N PHE A 398 -7.51 0.52 20.49
CA PHE A 398 -7.13 1.84 21.02
C PHE A 398 -5.98 1.77 22.03
N ALA A 399 -5.21 0.66 22.05
CA ALA A 399 -4.08 0.52 22.97
C ALA A 399 -3.11 1.70 22.83
N HIS A 400 -2.62 2.25 23.94
CA HIS A 400 -1.75 3.42 24.02
C HIS A 400 -2.35 4.72 23.41
N CYS A 401 -3.68 4.84 23.28
CA CYS A 401 -4.33 6.13 23.03
C CYS A 401 -4.38 6.97 24.32
N ILE A 402 -3.23 7.50 24.75
CA ILE A 402 -3.04 8.14 26.07
C ILE A 402 -3.93 9.37 26.32
N ASN A 403 -4.43 10.02 25.26
CA ASN A 403 -5.32 11.18 25.36
C ASN A 403 -6.82 10.86 25.19
N LEU A 404 -7.18 9.58 25.04
CA LEU A 404 -8.57 9.16 24.94
C LEU A 404 -9.24 9.30 26.31
N THR A 405 -10.35 10.04 26.38
CA THR A 405 -11.07 10.29 27.65
C THR A 405 -12.36 9.50 27.78
N GLN A 406 -12.99 9.16 26.65
CA GLN A 406 -14.23 8.41 26.58
C GLN A 406 -14.07 7.25 25.59
N ALA A 407 -14.36 6.05 26.05
CA ALA A 407 -14.40 4.86 25.20
C ALA A 407 -15.64 4.89 24.30
N PRO A 408 -15.60 4.21 23.15
CA PRO A 408 -16.83 3.94 22.43
C PRO A 408 -17.71 2.98 23.24
N GLU A 409 -19.03 3.07 23.06
CA GLU A 409 -19.92 2.05 23.57
C GLU A 409 -19.58 0.69 22.95
N LEU A 410 -19.51 -0.35 23.78
CA LEU A 410 -19.23 -1.73 23.39
C LEU A 410 -20.51 -2.57 23.50
N PRO A 411 -21.37 -2.61 22.46
CA PRO A 411 -22.74 -3.12 22.56
C PRO A 411 -22.84 -4.64 22.46
N ALA A 412 -21.73 -5.36 22.27
CA ALA A 412 -21.73 -6.81 22.15
C ALA A 412 -22.29 -7.48 23.42
N THR A 413 -23.18 -8.46 23.23
CA THR A 413 -23.80 -9.21 24.33
C THR A 413 -23.09 -10.53 24.60
N GLU A 414 -22.45 -11.09 23.57
CA GLU A 414 -21.62 -12.29 23.61
C GLU A 414 -20.20 -11.94 23.16
N LEU A 415 -19.21 -12.41 23.92
CA LEU A 415 -17.80 -12.19 23.62
C LEU A 415 -17.16 -13.48 23.10
N THR A 416 -16.08 -13.34 22.34
CA THR A 416 -15.30 -14.45 21.78
C THR A 416 -13.82 -14.23 22.03
N TYR A 417 -12.98 -15.19 21.63
CA TYR A 417 -11.55 -15.19 21.91
C TYR A 417 -10.88 -13.85 21.58
N ARG A 418 -10.32 -13.20 22.60
CA ARG A 418 -9.57 -11.94 22.51
C ARG A 418 -10.28 -10.77 21.82
N CYS A 419 -11.60 -10.80 21.66
CA CYS A 419 -12.32 -9.76 20.92
C CYS A 419 -12.16 -8.35 21.51
N TYR A 420 -11.98 -8.23 22.83
CA TYR A 420 -11.65 -6.98 23.53
C TYR A 420 -10.32 -7.04 24.29
N ALA A 421 -9.44 -8.01 23.99
CA ALA A 421 -8.13 -8.05 24.63
C ALA A 421 -7.37 -6.75 24.34
N TYR A 422 -6.77 -6.15 25.38
CA TYR A 422 -5.98 -4.92 25.30
C TYR A 422 -6.65 -3.68 24.66
N ILE A 423 -7.98 -3.66 24.47
CA ILE A 423 -8.63 -2.61 23.66
C ILE A 423 -8.29 -1.18 24.12
N PHE A 424 -8.14 -0.95 25.43
CA PHE A 424 -7.82 0.33 26.08
C PHE A 424 -6.57 0.25 26.95
N ASN A 425 -5.69 -0.73 26.71
CA ASN A 425 -4.44 -0.86 27.47
C ASN A 425 -3.62 0.43 27.33
N GLU A 426 -3.14 0.97 28.44
CA GLU A 426 -2.39 2.23 28.53
C GLU A 426 -3.15 3.46 28.00
N CYS A 427 -4.49 3.46 28.06
CA CYS A 427 -5.30 4.66 27.88
C CYS A 427 -5.38 5.48 29.18
N GLU A 428 -4.27 6.10 29.58
CA GLU A 428 -4.08 6.73 30.90
C GLU A 428 -5.15 7.77 31.31
N LYS A 429 -5.81 8.43 30.35
CA LYS A 429 -6.84 9.44 30.60
C LYS A 429 -8.27 8.93 30.47
N LEU A 430 -8.47 7.66 30.17
CA LEU A 430 -9.78 7.07 29.98
C LEU A 430 -10.51 6.98 31.32
N GLN A 431 -11.69 7.60 31.42
CA GLN A 431 -12.47 7.69 32.66
C GLN A 431 -13.89 7.14 32.55
N GLU A 432 -14.30 6.71 31.35
CA GLU A 432 -15.63 6.21 31.08
C GLU A 432 -15.58 5.01 30.14
N ILE A 433 -16.18 3.89 30.55
CA ILE A 433 -16.34 2.68 29.74
C ILE A 433 -17.79 2.21 29.88
N LYS A 434 -18.44 1.91 28.74
CA LYS A 434 -19.81 1.38 28.68
C LYS A 434 -19.84 0.07 27.89
N VAL A 435 -20.38 -0.98 28.50
CA VAL A 435 -20.43 -2.33 27.93
C VAL A 435 -21.85 -2.91 27.88
N GLY A 436 -22.09 -3.84 26.96
CA GLY A 436 -23.36 -4.55 26.76
C GLY A 436 -23.37 -6.04 27.16
N PHE A 437 -22.20 -6.64 27.42
CA PHE A 437 -22.10 -8.07 27.77
C PHE A 437 -22.48 -8.33 29.23
N THR A 438 -22.92 -9.56 29.51
CA THR A 438 -23.50 -9.93 30.82
C THR A 438 -22.69 -10.94 31.61
N GLU A 439 -21.55 -11.41 31.10
CA GLU A 439 -20.70 -12.38 31.76
C GLU A 439 -19.23 -12.20 31.37
N TRP A 440 -18.34 -12.71 32.22
CA TRP A 440 -16.88 -12.73 31.99
C TRP A 440 -16.39 -14.10 31.49
N GLU A 441 -17.30 -14.93 30.99
CA GLU A 441 -16.99 -16.30 30.57
C GLU A 441 -16.37 -16.32 29.16
N GLY A 442 -15.19 -16.93 29.06
CA GLY A 442 -14.48 -17.05 27.80
C GLY A 442 -12.97 -16.96 27.98
N ASN A 443 -12.24 -17.44 26.98
CA ASN A 443 -10.79 -17.42 27.01
C ASN A 443 -10.27 -16.04 26.56
N MET A 444 -9.58 -15.31 27.45
CA MET A 444 -8.89 -14.05 27.16
C MET A 444 -9.75 -12.95 26.53
N ILE A 445 -11.07 -12.96 26.75
CA ILE A 445 -12.03 -12.07 26.07
C ILE A 445 -11.76 -10.57 26.36
N THR A 446 -11.31 -10.25 27.57
CA THR A 446 -10.96 -8.90 28.06
C THR A 446 -9.57 -8.90 28.70
N TRP A 447 -8.66 -9.74 28.19
CA TRP A 447 -7.31 -9.86 28.72
C TRP A 447 -6.56 -8.52 28.69
N SER A 448 -6.14 -8.00 29.85
CA SER A 448 -5.48 -6.70 30.03
C SER A 448 -6.18 -5.53 29.32
N TRP A 449 -7.51 -5.62 29.15
CA TRP A 449 -8.24 -4.71 28.26
C TRP A 449 -8.26 -3.25 28.69
N ALA A 450 -8.12 -2.99 29.99
CA ALA A 450 -8.16 -1.67 30.60
C ALA A 450 -7.03 -1.52 31.64
N ASP A 451 -5.90 -2.19 31.40
CA ASP A 451 -4.68 -1.98 32.21
C ASP A 451 -4.15 -0.56 31.98
N ASP A 452 -3.69 0.09 33.05
CA ASP A 452 -3.13 1.45 33.05
C ASP A 452 -4.07 2.56 32.52
N VAL A 453 -5.38 2.40 32.75
CA VAL A 453 -6.37 3.49 32.61
C VAL A 453 -6.36 4.43 33.83
N ALA A 454 -7.16 5.51 33.80
CA ALA A 454 -7.24 6.44 34.92
C ALA A 454 -7.60 5.73 36.24
N PRO A 455 -7.04 6.14 37.39
CA PRO A 455 -7.27 5.47 38.68
C PRO A 455 -8.71 5.58 39.21
N THR A 456 -9.51 6.49 38.64
CA THR A 456 -10.94 6.64 38.95
C THR A 456 -11.71 6.89 37.67
N GLY A 457 -12.89 6.28 37.56
CA GLY A 457 -13.78 6.44 36.42
C GLY A 457 -15.18 5.92 36.72
N THR A 458 -16.02 5.90 35.68
CA THR A 458 -17.37 5.32 35.73
C THR A 458 -17.48 4.17 34.73
N PHE A 459 -17.88 3.01 35.23
CA PHE A 459 -18.12 1.81 34.46
C PHE A 459 -19.63 1.56 34.33
N TYR A 460 -20.14 1.58 33.10
CA TYR A 460 -21.55 1.37 32.81
C TYR A 460 -21.77 -0.06 32.28
N CYS A 461 -22.57 -0.87 32.96
CA CYS A 461 -22.78 -2.26 32.58
C CYS A 461 -24.19 -2.78 32.92
N PRO A 462 -24.64 -3.88 32.27
CA PRO A 462 -25.90 -4.52 32.62
C PRO A 462 -25.87 -5.05 34.06
N LYS A 463 -27.03 -5.08 34.72
CA LYS A 463 -27.16 -5.58 36.10
C LYS A 463 -26.76 -7.04 36.27
N GLU A 464 -26.82 -7.81 35.19
CA GLU A 464 -26.46 -9.23 35.17
C GLU A 464 -24.95 -9.48 35.19
N LEU A 465 -24.12 -8.48 34.81
CA LEU A 465 -22.67 -8.64 34.78
C LEU A 465 -22.12 -8.80 36.21
N PRO A 466 -21.36 -9.88 36.53
CA PRO A 466 -20.75 -10.03 37.84
C PRO A 466 -19.83 -8.86 38.18
N LEU A 467 -19.98 -8.35 39.41
CA LEU A 467 -19.16 -7.26 39.94
C LEU A 467 -17.79 -7.81 40.38
N GLU A 468 -16.90 -7.95 39.42
CA GLU A 468 -15.53 -8.40 39.60
C GLU A 468 -14.57 -7.27 39.24
N TYR A 469 -13.57 -7.03 40.10
CA TYR A 469 -12.52 -6.05 39.86
C TYR A 469 -11.19 -6.75 39.61
N GLY A 470 -10.33 -6.16 38.79
CA GLY A 470 -9.00 -6.67 38.50
C GLY A 470 -8.58 -6.48 37.04
N GLN A 471 -7.43 -7.04 36.70
CA GLN A 471 -6.73 -6.87 35.41
C GLN A 471 -7.62 -7.11 34.18
N ASP A 472 -8.36 -8.22 34.19
CA ASP A 472 -9.22 -8.64 33.07
C ASP A 472 -10.70 -8.32 33.30
N ARG A 473 -11.00 -7.42 34.25
CA ARG A 473 -12.35 -7.15 34.77
C ARG A 473 -12.60 -5.65 34.87
N ILE A 474 -13.44 -5.22 35.80
CA ILE A 474 -13.69 -3.80 36.06
C ILE A 474 -12.39 -3.20 36.63
N PRO A 475 -11.92 -2.04 36.12
CA PRO A 475 -10.75 -1.37 36.66
C PRO A 475 -10.91 -1.07 38.16
N GLU A 476 -9.87 -1.33 38.95
CA GLU A 476 -9.90 -1.05 40.39
C GLU A 476 -10.14 0.44 40.66
N GLY A 477 -10.97 0.75 41.67
CA GLY A 477 -11.30 2.14 42.03
C GLY A 477 -12.40 2.80 41.20
N TRP A 478 -12.96 2.12 40.20
CA TRP A 478 -14.04 2.68 39.37
C TRP A 478 -15.44 2.48 39.97
N ASN A 479 -16.28 3.50 39.79
CA ASN A 479 -17.69 3.48 40.20
C ASN A 479 -18.53 2.73 39.16
N VAL A 480 -19.40 1.83 39.61
CA VAL A 480 -20.28 1.08 38.72
C VAL A 480 -21.68 1.69 38.67
N VAL A 481 -22.18 1.91 37.45
CA VAL A 481 -23.55 2.37 37.18
C VAL A 481 -24.24 1.33 36.32
N TYR A 482 -25.37 0.80 36.80
CA TYR A 482 -26.12 -0.19 36.04
C TYR A 482 -26.92 0.48 34.93
N ILE A 483 -26.77 -0.02 33.70
CA ILE A 483 -27.66 0.33 32.59
C ILE A 483 -28.88 -0.59 32.68
N ASP A 484 -30.06 -0.01 32.87
CA ASP A 484 -31.29 -0.78 32.81
C ASP A 484 -31.49 -1.23 31.35
N LYS A 485 -31.66 -2.53 31.12
CA LYS A 485 -32.16 -3.06 29.83
C LYS A 485 -33.49 -2.41 29.38
N SER A 486 -34.12 -1.59 30.24
CA SER A 486 -35.35 -0.86 29.97
C SER A 486 -35.18 0.51 29.31
N SER A 487 -33.96 1.02 29.07
CA SER A 487 -33.79 2.28 28.34
C SER A 487 -33.62 2.14 26.82
N ASP A 488 -33.45 0.94 26.27
CA ASP A 488 -33.34 0.73 24.80
C ASP A 488 -34.21 -0.41 24.23
N VAL A 489 -35.17 -0.92 25.01
CA VAL A 489 -36.31 -1.69 24.47
C VAL A 489 -37.61 -1.11 25.03
N ALA A 490 -37.86 0.18 24.77
CA ALA A 490 -39.18 0.44 24.23
C ALA A 490 -39.13 -0.23 22.86
N GLU A 491 -39.93 -1.27 22.69
CA GLU A 491 -40.46 -1.63 21.39
C GLU A 491 -40.95 -0.31 20.78
N TYR A 492 -40.09 0.39 20.03
CA TYR A 492 -40.48 1.49 19.20
C TYR A 492 -41.24 0.80 18.09
N VAL A 493 -42.50 0.48 18.39
CA VAL A 493 -43.55 0.50 17.40
C VAL A 493 -43.38 1.88 16.78
N SER A 494 -42.68 1.94 15.65
CA SER A 494 -42.79 3.05 14.73
C SER A 494 -44.28 3.39 14.71
N ASP A 495 -44.63 4.57 15.20
CA ASP A 495 -46.04 4.94 15.34
C ASP A 495 -46.54 5.25 13.92
N ALA A 496 -46.61 4.22 13.08
CA ALA A 496 -47.20 4.23 11.75
C ALA A 496 -48.71 4.56 11.83
N SER A 497 -49.26 4.63 13.05
CA SER A 497 -50.60 5.09 13.35
C SER A 497 -50.70 6.59 13.64
N PHE A 498 -49.60 7.28 13.99
CA PHE A 498 -49.61 8.73 14.20
C PHE A 498 -49.77 9.44 12.87
N LYS A 499 -50.92 10.09 12.71
CA LYS A 499 -51.27 10.87 11.53
C LYS A 499 -51.70 12.25 11.98
N ALA A 500 -51.26 13.26 11.25
CA ALA A 500 -51.69 14.63 11.42
C ALA A 500 -51.98 15.24 10.05
N TRP A 501 -53.09 15.97 9.94
CA TRP A 501 -53.49 16.66 8.70
C TRP A 501 -54.23 17.95 9.02
N GLY A 502 -54.16 18.90 8.08
CA GLY A 502 -54.81 20.19 8.15
C GLY A 502 -56.09 20.20 7.32
N ALA A 503 -57.18 20.74 7.87
CA ALA A 503 -58.39 21.11 7.12
C ALA A 503 -59.15 22.21 7.88
N ASP A 504 -59.76 23.16 7.14
CA ASP A 504 -60.66 24.20 7.68
C ASP A 504 -60.07 25.00 8.87
N GLY A 505 -58.79 25.36 8.80
CA GLY A 505 -58.09 26.12 9.86
C GLY A 505 -57.81 25.32 11.14
N LYS A 506 -57.90 23.99 11.09
CA LYS A 506 -57.65 23.09 12.22
C LYS A 506 -56.65 21.99 11.89
N ILE A 507 -55.77 21.71 12.83
CA ILE A 507 -54.91 20.54 12.79
C ILE A 507 -55.63 19.41 13.51
N THR A 508 -55.88 18.30 12.80
CA THR A 508 -56.43 17.08 13.39
C THR A 508 -55.34 16.03 13.46
N TYR A 509 -55.27 15.32 14.58
CA TYR A 509 -54.33 14.23 14.77
C TYR A 509 -54.99 13.00 15.39
N SER A 510 -54.46 11.82 15.09
CA SER A 510 -54.89 10.53 15.64
C SER A 510 -53.68 9.64 15.95
N GLY A 511 -53.84 8.69 16.87
CA GLY A 511 -52.82 7.71 17.20
C GLY A 511 -51.82 8.15 18.27
N ALA A 512 -51.96 9.37 18.82
CA ALA A 512 -51.00 9.88 19.81
C ALA A 512 -51.04 9.10 21.13
N THR A 513 -49.90 8.52 21.50
CA THR A 513 -49.65 7.86 22.79
C THR A 513 -48.98 8.79 23.81
N MET A 514 -48.41 9.91 23.34
CA MET A 514 -47.76 10.97 24.12
C MET A 514 -48.49 12.32 23.94
N PRO A 515 -48.22 13.35 24.78
CA PRO A 515 -48.75 14.69 24.57
C PRO A 515 -48.34 15.24 23.21
N VAL A 516 -49.31 15.85 22.49
CA VAL A 516 -49.04 16.44 21.18
C VAL A 516 -48.67 17.90 21.33
N ARG A 517 -47.55 18.29 20.72
CA ARG A 517 -47.11 19.68 20.62
C ARG A 517 -47.17 20.15 19.18
N ILE A 518 -47.74 21.33 18.98
CA ILE A 518 -47.84 21.99 17.67
C ILE A 518 -46.92 23.20 17.69
N TYR A 519 -46.00 23.24 16.73
CA TYR A 519 -45.04 24.33 16.55
C TYR A 519 -45.36 25.10 15.27
N ASP A 520 -45.19 26.42 15.31
CA ASP A 520 -45.07 27.21 14.09
C ASP A 520 -43.70 27.02 13.43
N ILE A 521 -43.53 27.54 12.21
CA ILE A 521 -42.25 27.47 11.47
C ILE A 521 -41.07 28.17 12.17
N SER A 522 -41.34 29.03 13.16
CA SER A 522 -40.31 29.69 13.96
C SER A 522 -39.89 28.87 15.19
N GLY A 523 -40.46 27.67 15.37
CA GLY A 523 -40.16 26.77 16.47
C GLY A 523 -40.88 27.11 17.77
N ARG A 524 -41.87 28.02 17.75
CA ARG A 524 -42.64 28.37 18.95
C ARG A 524 -43.80 27.42 19.15
N VAL A 525 -44.04 27.00 20.38
CA VAL A 525 -45.19 26.15 20.74
C VAL A 525 -46.47 26.96 20.63
N VAL A 526 -47.31 26.60 19.67
CA VAL A 526 -48.62 27.19 19.42
C VAL A 526 -49.68 26.57 20.34
N LYS A 527 -49.56 25.25 20.60
CA LYS A 527 -50.49 24.52 21.46
C LYS A 527 -49.88 23.22 21.98
N GLU A 528 -50.23 22.85 23.21
CA GLU A 528 -49.96 21.53 23.79
C GLU A 528 -51.28 20.88 24.21
N VAL A 529 -51.48 19.62 23.82
CA VAL A 529 -52.76 18.92 23.97
C VAL A 529 -52.56 17.50 24.50
N LYS A 530 -53.39 17.09 25.46
CA LYS A 530 -53.38 15.73 26.05
C LYS A 530 -54.58 14.92 25.55
N GLY A 531 -54.34 13.79 24.86
CA GLY A 531 -55.38 12.85 24.43
C GLY A 531 -55.08 12.18 23.08
N LYS A 532 -55.71 11.02 22.83
CA LYS A 532 -55.39 10.11 21.70
C LYS A 532 -55.87 10.59 20.32
N THR A 533 -56.91 11.41 20.25
CA THR A 533 -57.43 11.99 18.99
C THR A 533 -58.09 13.32 19.30
N GLN A 534 -57.63 14.40 18.68
CA GLN A 534 -58.22 15.74 18.84
C GLN A 534 -58.10 16.55 17.54
N SER A 535 -58.99 17.55 17.41
CA SER A 535 -58.94 18.57 16.37
C SER A 535 -58.73 19.93 17.04
N VAL A 536 -57.68 20.65 16.63
CA VAL A 536 -57.17 21.84 17.32
C VAL A 536 -57.17 23.03 16.36
N SER A 537 -57.90 24.09 16.70
CA SER A 537 -57.82 25.36 15.98
C SER A 537 -56.45 26.02 16.19
N VAL A 538 -55.83 26.44 15.09
CA VAL A 538 -54.57 27.19 15.08
C VAL A 538 -54.82 28.63 14.60
N PRO A 539 -53.97 29.60 14.98
CA PRO A 539 -54.28 31.01 14.81
C PRO A 539 -54.25 31.51 13.36
N GLN A 540 -53.49 30.88 12.45
CA GLN A 540 -53.32 31.33 11.05
C GLN A 540 -53.12 30.15 10.08
N HIS A 541 -53.38 30.34 8.78
CA HIS A 541 -53.02 29.36 7.74
C HIS A 541 -51.50 29.33 7.57
N GLY A 542 -50.93 28.15 7.31
CA GLY A 542 -49.49 27.99 7.21
C GLY A 542 -48.99 26.59 7.54
N THR A 543 -47.66 26.44 7.51
CA THR A 543 -46.99 25.19 7.87
C THR A 543 -46.83 25.08 9.38
N TYR A 544 -47.12 23.90 9.92
CA TYR A 544 -46.89 23.56 11.32
C TYR A 544 -46.12 22.26 11.45
N VAL A 545 -45.36 22.13 12.54
CA VAL A 545 -44.74 20.85 12.94
C VAL A 545 -45.54 20.30 14.11
N VAL A 546 -46.06 19.09 13.95
CA VAL A 546 -46.85 18.40 14.99
C VAL A 546 -46.02 17.24 15.51
N THR A 547 -45.71 17.24 16.81
CA THR A 547 -44.86 16.23 17.43
C THR A 547 -45.61 15.44 18.50
N SER A 548 -45.30 14.15 18.59
CA SER A 548 -45.74 13.23 19.65
C SER A 548 -44.59 12.26 19.93
N GLY A 549 -43.95 12.38 21.10
CA GLY A 549 -42.71 11.63 21.36
C GLY A 549 -41.58 12.05 20.40
N THR A 550 -40.98 11.08 19.69
CA THR A 550 -39.92 11.30 18.70
C THR A 550 -40.45 11.54 17.27
N VAL A 551 -41.74 11.31 17.01
CA VAL A 551 -42.33 11.49 15.67
C VAL A 551 -42.68 12.96 15.45
N SER A 552 -42.24 13.50 14.32
CA SER A 552 -42.53 14.86 13.88
C SER A 552 -43.15 14.84 12.48
N LEU A 553 -44.36 15.38 12.34
CA LEU A 553 -45.05 15.50 11.05
C LEU A 553 -45.20 16.96 10.66
N LYS A 554 -44.86 17.27 9.41
CA LYS A 554 -45.14 18.56 8.81
C LYS A 554 -46.58 18.57 8.30
N VAL A 555 -47.39 19.49 8.81
CA VAL A 555 -48.78 19.67 8.41
C VAL A 555 -48.92 21.03 7.76
N GLU A 556 -49.46 21.05 6.54
CA GLU A 556 -49.79 22.28 5.83
C GLU A 556 -51.30 22.52 5.94
N LEU A 557 -51.65 23.75 6.29
CA LEU A 557 -53.02 24.19 6.56
C LEU A 557 -53.51 25.23 5.58
#